data_AF-A0A2M7DH60-F1
#
_entry.id   AF-A0A2M7DH60-F1
#
_cell.length_a   1.000
_cell.length_b   1.000
_cell.length_c   1.000
_cell.angle_alpha   90.00
_cell.angle_beta   90.00
_cell.angle_gamma   90.00
#
_symmetry.space_group_name_H-M   'P 1'
#
loop_
_entity.id
_entity.type
_entity.pdbx_description
1 polymer ?
#
loop_
_entity_poly.entity_id
_entity_poly.type
_entity_poly.pdbx_seq_one_letter_code
_entity_poly.pdbx_strand_id
1 'polypeptide(L)'
;MIKYTIKYLTAFLFFSTLATAQLSDLARVDFTYIPKGNSNVSYNRVRALFNYPIKLKKERTYLFLGLDYSHIDFKMEKNFSFDKNELDDFQILDLNIGFITSLKNDWRIGLRITPGFSSNLTANDLQLDDIVFSGDLVFIKDKTKDENVSKPYRLILGVSYSENRGYNFPLPYISYYRKFHPNWSYNLGVPKTNFQYHLSEKNRFKLYAELDGFSSNLQKGILVDGTNVSKSINMSLILGGLEYEYHFTKNILLYARSSYIISNTVHLRDKNRNNIIALDDANSYYFRTGFRLKI
;
A
#
# COMPACT_ATOMS: atom_id res chain seq x y z
N MET A 1 -30.90 -29.48 -19.25
CA MET A 1 -29.79 -29.27 -18.29
C MET A 1 -29.11 -27.91 -18.50
N ILE A 2 -29.86 -26.83 -18.77
CA ILE A 2 -29.32 -25.47 -19.03
C ILE A 2 -30.38 -24.43 -18.60
N LYS A 3 -30.76 -24.42 -17.31
CA LYS A 3 -31.72 -23.42 -16.80
C LYS A 3 -31.38 -22.83 -15.42
N TYR A 4 -30.31 -23.31 -14.76
CA TYR A 4 -29.95 -22.83 -13.41
C TYR A 4 -28.71 -21.93 -13.36
N THR A 5 -27.94 -21.82 -14.44
CA THR A 5 -26.69 -21.02 -14.45
C THR A 5 -26.91 -19.52 -14.62
N ILE A 6 -28.09 -19.08 -15.09
CA ILE A 6 -28.34 -17.66 -15.39
C ILE A 6 -28.79 -16.86 -14.15
N LYS A 7 -29.35 -17.51 -13.11
CA LYS A 7 -29.83 -16.81 -11.91
C LYS A 7 -28.73 -16.33 -10.97
N TYR A 8 -27.52 -16.90 -11.04
CA TYR A 8 -26.38 -16.44 -10.24
C TYR A 8 -25.58 -15.33 -10.94
N LEU A 9 -25.73 -15.18 -12.26
CA LEU A 9 -25.04 -14.14 -13.03
C LEU A 9 -25.73 -12.77 -12.93
N THR A 10 -27.03 -12.75 -12.65
CA THR A 10 -27.81 -11.50 -12.51
C THR A 10 -27.70 -10.86 -11.12
N ALA A 11 -27.26 -11.60 -10.10
CA ALA A 11 -27.08 -11.05 -8.75
C ALA A 11 -25.82 -10.17 -8.60
N PHE A 12 -24.90 -10.21 -9.57
CA PHE A 12 -23.66 -9.42 -9.54
C PHE A 12 -23.81 -8.01 -10.15
N LEU A 13 -24.99 -7.66 -10.70
CA LEU A 13 -25.20 -6.44 -11.48
C LEU A 13 -26.03 -5.34 -10.79
N PHE A 14 -26.34 -5.45 -9.50
CA PHE A 14 -27.15 -4.47 -8.75
C PHE A 14 -26.42 -3.77 -7.59
N PHE A 15 -25.15 -3.40 -7.76
CA PHE A 15 -24.43 -2.57 -6.79
C PHE A 15 -23.87 -1.29 -7.43
N SER A 16 -24.76 -0.39 -7.82
CA SER A 16 -24.41 1.00 -8.16
C SER A 16 -25.24 1.97 -7.34
N THR A 17 -24.98 2.06 -6.03
CA THR A 17 -25.29 3.28 -5.28
C THR A 17 -23.98 4.03 -5.01
N LEU A 18 -23.93 5.24 -5.54
CA LEU A 18 -22.76 6.11 -5.64
C LEU A 18 -22.27 6.52 -4.24
N ALA A 19 -21.29 5.79 -3.72
CA ALA A 19 -20.58 6.11 -2.49
C ALA A 19 -19.18 6.67 -2.82
N THR A 20 -19.10 7.95 -3.21
CA THR A 20 -17.81 8.55 -3.61
C THR A 20 -17.04 9.10 -2.41
N ALA A 21 -16.20 8.25 -1.84
CA ALA A 21 -15.14 8.63 -0.89
C ALA A 21 -13.84 7.93 -1.31
N GLN A 22 -13.01 8.65 -2.09
CA GLN A 22 -11.70 8.17 -2.55
C GLN A 22 -10.66 8.34 -1.44
N LEU A 23 -10.40 7.25 -0.72
CA LEU A 23 -9.20 7.09 0.11
C LEU A 23 -8.53 5.72 -0.12
N SER A 24 -9.29 4.71 -0.53
CA SER A 24 -8.82 3.37 -0.83
C SER A 24 -9.40 2.86 -2.16
N ASP A 25 -8.63 2.00 -2.84
CA ASP A 25 -9.19 1.22 -3.93
C ASP A 25 -10.21 0.22 -3.35
N LEU A 26 -11.31 -0.02 -4.08
CA LEU A 26 -12.30 -1.03 -3.72
C LEU A 26 -11.68 -2.42 -3.80
N ALA A 27 -10.91 -2.67 -4.86
CA ALA A 27 -10.12 -3.87 -4.99
C ALA A 27 -8.81 -3.58 -5.71
N ARG A 28 -7.76 -4.31 -5.37
CA ARG A 28 -6.46 -4.24 -6.02
C ARG A 28 -5.82 -5.62 -6.03
N VAL A 29 -5.23 -6.00 -7.16
CA VAL A 29 -4.26 -7.09 -7.22
C VAL A 29 -3.02 -6.54 -7.88
N ASP A 30 -1.89 -6.64 -7.22
CA ASP A 30 -0.61 -6.16 -7.75
C ASP A 30 0.55 -7.10 -7.48
N PHE A 31 1.49 -7.07 -8.41
CA PHE A 31 2.74 -7.79 -8.36
C PHE A 31 3.89 -6.78 -8.33
N THR A 32 4.80 -6.96 -7.39
CA THR A 32 6.03 -6.16 -7.25
C THR A 32 7.23 -7.06 -7.43
N TYR A 33 8.22 -6.58 -8.16
CA TYR A 33 9.48 -7.26 -8.41
C TYR A 33 10.65 -6.29 -8.26
N ILE A 34 11.59 -6.64 -7.40
CA ILE A 34 12.90 -6.00 -7.28
C ILE A 34 13.92 -7.04 -7.73
N PRO A 35 14.46 -6.93 -8.95
CA PRO A 35 15.56 -7.78 -9.36
C PRO A 35 16.76 -7.55 -8.46
N LYS A 36 17.55 -8.61 -8.30
CA LYS A 36 18.84 -8.57 -7.62
C LYS A 36 19.70 -7.40 -8.13
N GLY A 37 19.98 -7.35 -9.43
CA GLY A 37 20.91 -6.35 -9.98
C GLY A 37 22.25 -6.39 -9.23
N ASN A 38 22.62 -5.25 -8.63
CA ASN A 38 23.82 -5.11 -7.79
C ASN A 38 23.56 -5.35 -6.29
N SER A 39 22.32 -5.64 -5.90
CA SER A 39 21.91 -5.93 -4.53
C SER A 39 22.15 -7.39 -4.17
N ASN A 40 22.27 -7.67 -2.87
CA ASN A 40 22.35 -9.03 -2.33
C ASN A 40 20.96 -9.67 -2.13
N VAL A 41 19.90 -8.93 -2.44
CA VAL A 41 18.51 -9.25 -2.17
C VAL A 41 17.71 -9.21 -3.46
N SER A 42 16.85 -10.21 -3.65
CA SER A 42 15.74 -10.12 -4.61
C SER A 42 14.41 -10.21 -3.88
N TYR A 43 13.42 -9.46 -4.35
CA TYR A 43 12.13 -9.37 -3.70
C TYR A 43 11.00 -9.50 -4.71
N ASN A 44 10.07 -10.40 -4.43
CA ASN A 44 8.82 -10.56 -5.14
C ASN A 44 7.67 -10.37 -4.15
N ARG A 45 6.62 -9.65 -4.54
CA ARG A 45 5.40 -9.57 -3.74
C ARG A 45 4.17 -9.70 -4.61
N VAL A 46 3.26 -10.56 -4.20
CA VAL A 46 1.87 -10.59 -4.67
C VAL A 46 1.01 -9.99 -3.58
N ARG A 47 0.19 -9.01 -3.92
CA ARG A 47 -0.76 -8.39 -2.99
C ARG A 47 -2.16 -8.42 -3.56
N ALA A 48 -3.13 -8.77 -2.73
CA ALA A 48 -4.55 -8.68 -3.02
C ALA A 48 -5.25 -7.91 -1.91
N LEU A 49 -5.97 -6.86 -2.27
CA LEU A 49 -6.72 -6.00 -1.36
C LEU A 49 -8.16 -5.89 -1.82
N PHE A 50 -9.09 -5.92 -0.86
CA PHE A 50 -10.50 -5.70 -1.05
C PHE A 50 -11.04 -4.82 0.07
N ASN A 51 -11.89 -3.85 -0.25
CA ASN A 51 -12.59 -2.98 0.68
C ASN A 51 -14.07 -2.95 0.32
N TYR A 52 -14.93 -2.89 1.33
CA TYR A 52 -16.37 -2.79 1.19
C TYR A 52 -16.89 -1.54 1.91
N PRO A 53 -17.42 -0.53 1.18
CA PRO A 53 -17.98 0.67 1.76
C PRO A 53 -19.43 0.44 2.23
N ILE A 54 -19.71 0.73 3.49
CA ILE A 54 -21.03 0.69 4.12
C ILE A 54 -21.45 2.13 4.42
N LYS A 55 -22.49 2.60 3.73
CA LYS A 55 -23.08 3.92 4.00
C LYS A 55 -23.83 3.89 5.33
N LEU A 56 -23.53 4.85 6.21
CA LEU A 56 -24.22 5.00 7.48
C LEU A 56 -25.39 5.99 7.38
N LYS A 57 -26.25 6.03 8.41
CA LYS A 57 -27.45 6.89 8.45
C LYS A 57 -27.13 8.37 8.31
N LYS A 58 -26.03 8.82 8.92
CA LYS A 58 -25.58 10.22 8.81
C LYS A 58 -25.11 10.49 7.39
N GLU A 59 -25.52 11.63 6.83
CA GLU A 59 -25.09 12.02 5.49
C GLU A 59 -23.57 12.01 5.35
N ARG A 60 -23.12 11.58 4.17
CA ARG A 60 -21.70 11.55 3.77
C ARG A 60 -20.79 10.89 4.81
N THR A 61 -21.31 9.86 5.48
CA THR A 61 -20.60 9.06 6.48
C THR A 61 -20.57 7.61 6.04
N TYR A 62 -19.38 7.01 6.05
CA TYR A 62 -19.15 5.64 5.58
C TYR A 62 -18.23 4.90 6.54
N LEU A 63 -18.53 3.61 6.73
CA LEU A 63 -17.64 2.62 7.32
C LEU A 63 -17.04 1.79 6.18
N PHE A 64 -15.75 1.48 6.24
CA PHE A 64 -15.06 0.63 5.29
C PHE A 64 -14.55 -0.59 6.04
N LEU A 65 -14.88 -1.77 5.53
CA LEU A 65 -14.32 -3.03 6.00
C LEU A 65 -13.53 -3.65 4.86
N GLY A 66 -12.27 -4.02 5.08
CA GLY A 66 -11.43 -4.56 4.03
C GLY A 66 -10.43 -5.58 4.51
N LEU A 67 -9.95 -6.38 3.58
CA LEU A 67 -8.89 -7.35 3.78
C LEU A 67 -7.76 -7.03 2.81
N ASP A 68 -6.53 -7.15 3.28
CA ASP A 68 -5.32 -6.93 2.50
C ASP A 68 -4.33 -8.04 2.81
N TYR A 69 -4.05 -8.86 1.80
CA TYR A 69 -3.14 -9.98 1.89
C TYR A 69 -1.92 -9.71 1.02
N SER A 70 -0.74 -10.00 1.55
CA SER A 70 0.51 -9.98 0.80
C SER A 70 1.32 -11.23 1.08
N HIS A 71 1.79 -11.84 0.00
CA HIS A 71 2.81 -12.87 0.05
C HIS A 71 4.10 -12.28 -0.55
N ILE A 72 5.21 -12.47 0.16
CA ILE A 72 6.50 -11.89 -0.16
C ILE A 72 7.53 -13.01 -0.21
N ASP A 73 8.19 -13.15 -1.35
CA ASP A 73 9.37 -14.00 -1.52
C ASP A 73 10.60 -13.09 -1.50
N PHE A 74 11.49 -13.33 -0.53
CA PHE A 74 12.63 -12.48 -0.21
C PHE A 74 13.91 -13.32 -0.19
N LYS A 75 14.67 -13.32 -1.28
CA LYS A 75 15.84 -14.18 -1.40
C LYS A 75 17.13 -13.42 -1.13
N MET A 76 17.99 -14.05 -0.34
CA MET A 76 19.32 -13.55 -0.01
C MET A 76 20.43 -14.46 -0.52
N GLU A 77 21.38 -13.89 -1.24
CA GLU A 77 22.54 -14.66 -1.72
C GLU A 77 23.72 -14.63 -0.76
N LYS A 78 23.96 -13.51 -0.08
CA LYS A 78 25.08 -13.37 0.86
C LYS A 78 24.95 -14.37 1.99
N ASN A 79 26.05 -15.06 2.29
CA ASN A 79 26.11 -16.00 3.40
C ASN A 79 26.34 -15.22 4.71
N PHE A 80 25.46 -15.45 5.67
CA PHE A 80 25.58 -14.94 7.04
C PHE A 80 25.80 -16.10 8.01
N SER A 81 26.09 -15.79 9.27
CA SER A 81 26.28 -16.76 10.36
C SER A 81 24.98 -17.48 10.77
N PHE A 82 23.84 -17.13 10.19
CA PHE A 82 22.51 -17.65 10.50
C PHE A 82 21.84 -18.33 9.31
N ASP A 83 20.82 -19.16 9.59
CA ASP A 83 20.00 -19.79 8.56
C ASP A 83 19.13 -18.75 7.85
N LYS A 84 19.46 -18.48 6.58
CA LYS A 84 18.76 -17.50 5.75
C LYS A 84 17.41 -17.99 5.23
N ASN A 85 17.14 -19.28 5.25
CA ASN A 85 15.86 -19.83 4.77
C ASN A 85 14.68 -19.32 5.61
N GLU A 86 14.94 -18.91 6.85
CA GLU A 86 13.96 -18.26 7.72
C GLU A 86 13.51 -16.87 7.21
N LEU A 87 14.18 -16.32 6.18
CA LEU A 87 13.87 -15.02 5.56
C LEU A 87 13.26 -15.15 4.16
N ASP A 88 13.06 -16.35 3.63
CA ASP A 88 12.69 -16.54 2.23
C ASP A 88 11.22 -16.21 1.93
N ASP A 89 10.32 -16.40 2.91
CA ASP A 89 8.87 -16.28 2.73
C ASP A 89 8.26 -15.43 3.85
N PHE A 90 7.41 -14.48 3.49
CA PHE A 90 6.59 -13.74 4.44
C PHE A 90 5.14 -13.63 3.97
N GLN A 91 4.23 -13.71 4.94
CA GLN A 91 2.82 -13.48 4.75
C GLN A 91 2.33 -12.37 5.68
N ILE A 92 1.57 -11.44 5.09
CA ILE A 92 0.97 -10.32 5.79
C ILE A 92 -0.52 -10.34 5.51
N LEU A 93 -1.33 -10.35 6.56
CA LEU A 93 -2.79 -10.27 6.48
C LEU A 93 -3.29 -9.14 7.37
N ASP A 94 -3.88 -8.12 6.75
CA ASP A 94 -4.35 -6.91 7.40
C ASP A 94 -5.88 -6.79 7.28
N LEU A 95 -6.56 -6.54 8.40
CA LEU A 95 -7.99 -6.22 8.46
C LEU A 95 -8.17 -4.70 8.53
N ASN A 96 -8.61 -4.09 7.44
CA ASN A 96 -8.82 -2.65 7.35
C ASN A 96 -10.21 -2.25 7.87
N ILE A 97 -10.25 -1.43 8.93
CA ILE A 97 -11.48 -0.84 9.45
C ILE A 97 -11.36 0.67 9.36
N GLY A 98 -12.04 1.27 8.39
CA GLY A 98 -12.02 2.70 8.11
C GLY A 98 -13.35 3.38 8.42
N PHE A 99 -13.32 4.59 8.95
CA PHE A 99 -14.49 5.43 9.16
C PHE A 99 -14.22 6.82 8.57
N ILE A 100 -15.15 7.33 7.77
CA ILE A 100 -15.09 8.70 7.25
C ILE A 100 -16.41 9.42 7.55
N THR A 101 -16.34 10.67 8.00
CA THR A 101 -17.51 11.53 8.18
C THR A 101 -17.22 12.96 7.76
N SER A 102 -18.28 13.70 7.42
CA SER A 102 -18.17 15.12 7.05
C SER A 102 -18.11 16.03 8.28
N LEU A 103 -17.31 17.07 8.17
CA LEU A 103 -17.13 18.19 9.09
C LEU A 103 -17.67 19.50 8.46
N LYS A 104 -17.53 20.62 9.17
CA LYS A 104 -17.88 21.95 8.66
C LYS A 104 -16.97 22.36 7.48
N ASN A 105 -17.42 23.29 6.64
CA ASN A 105 -16.65 23.88 5.54
C ASN A 105 -16.10 22.86 4.52
N ASP A 106 -16.90 21.84 4.19
CA ASP A 106 -16.58 20.75 3.26
C ASP A 106 -15.37 19.87 3.64
N TRP A 107 -14.91 19.97 4.88
CA TRP A 107 -13.90 19.06 5.38
C TRP A 107 -14.52 17.68 5.66
N ARG A 108 -13.70 16.64 5.56
CA ARG A 108 -14.00 15.29 6.03
C ARG A 108 -12.88 14.85 6.96
N ILE A 109 -13.21 14.05 7.95
CA ILE A 109 -12.24 13.34 8.78
C ILE A 109 -12.34 11.86 8.46
N GLY A 110 -11.19 11.24 8.25
CA GLY A 110 -11.02 9.80 8.04
C GLY A 110 -10.15 9.23 9.14
N LEU A 111 -10.62 8.16 9.77
CA LEU A 111 -9.88 7.32 10.70
C LEU A 111 -9.78 5.92 10.09
N ARG A 112 -8.61 5.29 10.17
CA ARG A 112 -8.47 3.86 9.84
C ARG A 112 -7.65 3.19 10.92
N ILE A 113 -8.11 2.03 11.35
CA ILE A 113 -7.35 1.10 12.19
C ILE A 113 -7.18 -0.20 11.42
N THR A 114 -6.02 -0.81 11.56
CA THR A 114 -5.65 -2.01 10.81
C THR A 114 -4.89 -2.96 11.73
N PRO A 115 -5.59 -3.78 12.52
CA PRO A 115 -4.98 -4.97 13.09
C PRO A 115 -4.59 -5.94 11.96
N GLY A 116 -3.46 -6.58 12.09
CA GLY A 116 -2.99 -7.56 11.14
C GLY A 116 -2.09 -8.61 11.76
N PHE A 117 -1.69 -9.56 10.94
CA PHE A 117 -0.73 -10.60 11.23
C PHE A 117 0.40 -10.53 10.22
N SER A 118 1.64 -10.68 10.68
CA SER A 118 2.83 -10.63 9.85
C SER A 118 3.79 -11.72 10.30
N SER A 119 4.12 -12.67 9.42
CA SER A 119 4.84 -13.88 9.80
C SER A 119 5.65 -14.46 8.65
N ASN A 120 6.74 -15.15 8.96
CA ASN A 120 7.52 -15.97 8.02
C ASN A 120 7.07 -17.44 7.97
N LEU A 121 5.98 -17.80 8.65
CA LEU A 121 5.38 -19.15 8.71
C LEU A 121 6.35 -20.28 9.06
N THR A 122 7.43 -19.99 9.80
CA THR A 122 8.40 -21.02 10.17
C THR A 122 8.01 -21.78 11.43
N ALA A 123 7.05 -21.29 12.21
CA ALA A 123 6.46 -21.98 13.36
C ALA A 123 5.11 -22.65 13.00
N ASN A 124 4.78 -23.72 13.71
CA ASN A 124 3.56 -24.50 13.48
C ASN A 124 2.27 -23.76 13.91
N ASP A 125 2.39 -22.76 14.78
CA ASP A 125 1.27 -22.01 15.37
C ASP A 125 1.46 -20.50 15.19
N LEU A 126 0.37 -19.79 14.93
CA LEU A 126 0.33 -18.33 14.95
C LEU A 126 0.50 -17.85 16.40
N GLN A 127 1.46 -16.96 16.63
CA GLN A 127 1.74 -16.40 17.95
C GLN A 127 1.15 -15.00 18.11
N LEU A 128 0.84 -14.60 19.35
CA LEU A 128 0.38 -13.22 19.62
C LEU A 128 1.44 -12.18 19.25
N ASP A 129 2.71 -12.56 19.27
CA ASP A 129 3.84 -11.72 18.85
C ASP A 129 3.86 -11.46 17.33
N ASP A 130 3.04 -12.17 16.54
CA ASP A 130 2.86 -11.95 15.10
C ASP A 130 1.82 -10.85 14.79
N ILE A 131 1.12 -10.35 15.81
CA ILE A 131 0.14 -9.28 15.66
C ILE A 131 0.87 -7.96 15.41
N VAL A 132 0.37 -7.25 14.41
CA VAL A 132 0.85 -5.93 14.00
C VAL A 132 -0.30 -4.96 13.97
N PHE A 133 -0.02 -3.70 14.26
CA PHE A 133 -1.04 -2.65 14.30
C PHE A 133 -0.67 -1.45 13.44
N SER A 134 -1.60 -1.01 12.61
CA SER A 134 -1.47 0.22 11.82
C SER A 134 -2.67 1.14 12.03
N GLY A 135 -2.46 2.44 11.84
CA GLY A 135 -3.50 3.44 11.98
C GLY A 135 -3.25 4.69 11.15
N ASP A 136 -4.34 5.31 10.70
CA ASP A 136 -4.31 6.55 9.93
C ASP A 136 -5.36 7.52 10.46
N LEU A 137 -4.99 8.79 10.56
CA LEU A 137 -5.90 9.90 10.82
C LEU A 137 -5.67 10.97 9.77
N VAL A 138 -6.70 11.28 8.99
CA VAL A 138 -6.62 12.24 7.89
C VAL A 138 -7.79 13.21 7.86
N PHE A 139 -7.50 14.44 7.45
CA PHE A 139 -8.45 15.48 7.15
C PHE A 139 -8.41 15.76 5.66
N ILE A 140 -9.57 15.74 5.02
CA ILE A 140 -9.71 15.85 3.56
C ILE A 140 -10.57 17.04 3.23
N LYS A 141 -10.04 17.93 2.40
CA LYS A 141 -10.80 18.96 1.69
C LYS A 141 -10.77 18.65 0.21
N ASP A 142 -11.89 18.18 -0.33
CA ASP A 142 -12.00 17.77 -1.72
C ASP A 142 -12.88 18.74 -2.50
N LYS A 143 -12.25 19.47 -3.42
CA LYS A 143 -12.89 20.40 -4.35
C LYS A 143 -12.70 19.96 -5.80
N THR A 144 -12.48 18.66 -6.02
CA THR A 144 -12.28 18.12 -7.38
C THR A 144 -13.57 18.03 -8.20
N LYS A 145 -14.72 18.05 -7.54
CA LYS A 145 -16.07 18.01 -8.14
C LYS A 145 -16.86 19.31 -7.95
N ASP A 146 -16.22 20.36 -7.46
CA ASP A 146 -16.89 21.65 -7.24
C ASP A 146 -16.87 22.45 -8.55
N GLU A 147 -18.04 22.66 -9.16
CA GLU A 147 -18.19 23.34 -10.44
C GLU A 147 -17.76 24.82 -10.37
N ASN A 148 -17.76 25.43 -9.18
CA ASN A 148 -17.35 26.82 -8.97
C ASN A 148 -15.82 26.99 -8.92
N VAL A 149 -15.07 25.89 -8.95
CA VAL A 149 -13.60 25.91 -8.83
C VAL A 149 -12.97 25.69 -10.20
N SER A 150 -12.42 26.77 -10.77
CA SER A 150 -11.79 26.75 -12.10
C SER A 150 -10.63 25.75 -12.22
N LYS A 151 -9.94 25.45 -11.11
CA LYS A 151 -8.84 24.48 -11.05
C LYS A 151 -9.09 23.46 -9.94
N PRO A 152 -9.70 22.31 -10.26
CA PRO A 152 -10.01 21.23 -9.31
C PRO A 152 -8.81 20.87 -8.43
N TYR A 153 -9.04 20.81 -7.11
CA TYR A 153 -7.99 20.47 -6.14
C TYR A 153 -8.49 19.58 -5.01
N ARG A 154 -7.56 18.88 -4.36
CA ARG A 154 -7.79 18.12 -3.13
C ARG A 154 -6.62 18.32 -2.19
N LEU A 155 -6.92 18.56 -0.93
CA LEU A 155 -5.93 18.63 0.14
C LEU A 155 -6.23 17.53 1.16
N ILE A 156 -5.23 16.71 1.47
CA ILE A 156 -5.26 15.72 2.53
C ILE A 156 -4.11 16.02 3.49
N LEU A 157 -4.42 16.13 4.78
CA LEU A 157 -3.46 16.35 5.86
C LEU A 157 -3.71 15.33 6.95
N GLY A 158 -2.66 14.74 7.50
CA GLY A 158 -2.82 13.71 8.51
C GLY A 158 -1.54 13.04 8.91
N VAL A 159 -1.70 11.91 9.59
CA VAL A 159 -0.62 11.04 10.04
C VAL A 159 -0.99 9.59 9.75
N SER A 160 0.02 8.80 9.42
CA SER A 160 -0.10 7.39 9.07
C SER A 160 1.02 6.62 9.76
N TYR A 161 0.66 5.68 10.62
CA TYR A 161 1.59 4.75 11.24
C TYR A 161 1.26 3.34 10.74
N SER A 162 2.28 2.58 10.35
CA SER A 162 2.09 1.20 9.93
C SER A 162 3.33 0.38 10.18
N GLU A 163 3.17 -0.69 10.95
CA GLU A 163 4.27 -1.57 11.34
C GLU A 163 4.83 -2.33 10.14
N ASN A 164 3.98 -2.67 9.17
CA ASN A 164 4.35 -3.45 7.99
C ASN A 164 4.86 -2.61 6.81
N ARG A 165 5.10 -1.30 6.96
CA ARG A 165 5.43 -0.39 5.83
C ARG A 165 6.93 -0.14 5.64
N GLY A 166 7.80 -0.71 6.46
CA GLY A 166 9.23 -0.38 6.40
C GLY A 166 9.62 0.83 7.26
N TYR A 167 8.70 1.73 7.58
CA TYR A 167 9.00 2.90 8.42
C TYR A 167 8.47 2.68 9.84
N ASN A 168 9.36 2.65 10.83
CA ASN A 168 9.05 2.39 12.24
C ASN A 168 8.57 3.63 13.01
N PHE A 169 8.31 4.75 12.33
CA PHE A 169 7.80 5.97 12.91
C PHE A 169 6.55 6.44 12.15
N PRO A 170 5.63 7.16 12.80
CA PRO A 170 4.49 7.75 12.12
C PRO A 170 4.93 8.70 11.01
N LEU A 171 4.45 8.47 9.80
CA LEU A 171 4.71 9.33 8.65
C LEU A 171 3.64 10.43 8.54
N PRO A 172 4.02 11.66 8.16
CA PRO A 172 3.03 12.64 7.75
C PRO A 172 2.30 12.14 6.50
N TYR A 173 0.98 12.29 6.50
CA TYR A 173 0.15 12.06 5.32
C TYR A 173 -0.23 13.41 4.74
N ILE A 174 0.50 13.85 3.73
CA ILE A 174 0.29 15.12 3.05
C ILE A 174 0.06 14.83 1.57
N SER A 175 -1.05 15.30 1.02
CA SER A 175 -1.35 15.18 -0.39
C SER A 175 -2.10 16.41 -0.87
N TYR A 176 -1.43 17.22 -1.68
CA TYR A 176 -2.03 18.34 -2.38
C TYR A 176 -2.11 18.03 -3.87
N TYR A 177 -3.29 17.60 -4.30
CA TYR A 177 -3.61 17.36 -5.70
C TYR A 177 -4.17 18.62 -6.36
N ARG A 178 -3.73 18.91 -7.58
CA ARG A 178 -4.29 19.97 -8.41
C ARG A 178 -4.27 19.60 -9.89
N LYS A 179 -5.40 19.77 -10.57
CA LYS A 179 -5.49 19.77 -12.04
C LYS A 179 -5.41 21.22 -12.53
N PHE A 180 -4.22 21.66 -12.91
CA PHE A 180 -3.95 23.05 -13.28
C PHE A 180 -4.07 23.33 -14.79
N HIS A 181 -4.13 22.26 -15.59
CA HIS A 181 -4.32 22.27 -17.03
C HIS A 181 -5.19 21.06 -17.43
N PRO A 182 -5.95 21.08 -18.55
CA PRO A 182 -6.73 19.93 -19.01
C PRO A 182 -5.92 18.62 -19.10
N ASN A 183 -4.66 18.73 -19.55
CA ASN A 183 -3.77 17.59 -19.75
C ASN A 183 -2.74 17.38 -18.63
N TRP A 184 -2.68 18.25 -17.61
CA TRP A 184 -1.67 18.16 -16.56
C TRP A 184 -2.25 18.31 -15.16
N SER A 185 -1.80 17.44 -14.27
CA SER A 185 -2.06 17.52 -12.84
C SER A 185 -0.82 17.14 -12.05
N TYR A 186 -0.77 17.55 -10.79
CA TYR A 186 0.23 17.08 -9.85
C TYR A 186 -0.41 16.67 -8.53
N ASN A 187 0.30 15.85 -7.78
CA ASN A 187 0.06 15.59 -6.37
C ASN A 187 1.38 15.77 -5.62
N LEU A 188 1.45 16.73 -4.70
CA LEU A 188 2.65 16.99 -3.89
C LEU A 188 2.44 16.53 -2.45
N GLY A 189 3.44 15.86 -1.90
CA GLY A 189 3.51 15.46 -0.49
C GLY A 189 4.02 14.03 -0.25
N VAL A 190 3.73 13.51 0.94
CA VAL A 190 4.26 12.26 1.52
C VAL A 190 3.08 11.33 1.85
N PRO A 191 3.17 10.01 1.58
CA PRO A 191 4.35 9.26 1.14
C PRO A 191 4.60 9.29 -0.37
N LYS A 192 3.70 9.86 -1.19
CA LYS A 192 3.80 9.82 -2.64
C LYS A 192 3.56 11.18 -3.29
N THR A 193 4.52 11.59 -4.11
CA THR A 193 4.42 12.74 -5.02
C THR A 193 4.36 12.27 -6.46
N ASN A 194 3.61 12.96 -7.32
CA ASN A 194 3.64 12.72 -8.76
C ASN A 194 3.30 13.95 -9.58
N PHE A 195 3.83 13.96 -10.80
CA PHE A 195 3.45 14.84 -11.89
C PHE A 195 2.84 13.99 -13.00
N GLN A 196 1.62 14.30 -13.39
CA GLN A 196 0.80 13.46 -14.24
C GLN A 196 0.42 14.16 -15.54
N TYR A 197 0.70 13.50 -16.65
CA TYR A 197 0.23 13.83 -17.99
C TYR A 197 -0.98 12.96 -18.36
N HIS A 198 -2.06 13.60 -18.80
CA HIS A 198 -3.25 12.95 -19.30
C HIS A 198 -3.19 12.96 -20.82
N LEU A 199 -2.66 11.89 -21.41
CA LEU A 199 -2.58 11.75 -22.87
C LEU A 199 -3.97 11.64 -23.51
N SER A 200 -4.89 10.96 -22.81
CA SER A 200 -6.30 10.86 -23.17
C SER A 200 -7.12 10.50 -21.92
N GLU A 201 -8.43 10.35 -22.07
CA GLU A 201 -9.29 9.84 -20.99
C GLU A 201 -8.86 8.44 -20.50
N LYS A 202 -8.26 7.63 -21.38
CA LYS A 202 -7.84 6.25 -21.06
C LYS A 202 -6.37 6.13 -20.63
N ASN A 203 -5.50 7.01 -21.11
CA ASN A 203 -4.05 6.84 -20.99
C ASN A 203 -3.43 7.96 -20.17
N ARG A 204 -2.67 7.59 -19.14
CA ARG A 204 -1.99 8.56 -18.25
C ARG A 204 -0.56 8.13 -17.99
N PHE A 205 0.34 9.10 -18.00
CA PHE A 205 1.73 8.92 -17.60
C PHE A 205 2.01 9.75 -16.36
N LYS A 206 2.83 9.21 -15.45
CA LYS A 206 3.25 9.92 -14.25
C LYS A 206 4.73 9.78 -14.03
N LEU A 207 5.39 10.88 -13.75
CA LEU A 207 6.65 10.89 -13.02
C LEU A 207 6.32 10.90 -11.54
N TYR A 208 6.93 10.03 -10.73
CA TYR A 208 6.61 9.93 -9.31
C TYR A 208 7.84 9.70 -8.44
N ALA A 209 7.68 10.10 -7.17
CA ALA A 209 8.54 9.71 -6.06
C ALA A 209 7.66 9.14 -4.93
N GLU A 210 8.10 8.05 -4.29
CA GLU A 210 7.30 7.30 -3.33
C GLU A 210 8.18 6.72 -2.21
N LEU A 211 7.71 6.82 -0.97
CA LEU A 211 8.20 6.01 0.15
C LEU A 211 7.44 4.68 0.14
N ASP A 212 8.16 3.58 -0.04
CA ASP A 212 7.64 2.21 -0.03
C ASP A 212 8.49 1.34 0.90
N GLY A 213 8.09 0.10 1.11
CA GLY A 213 8.81 -0.82 1.97
C GLY A 213 7.93 -1.94 2.50
N PHE A 214 8.53 -2.78 3.32
CA PHE A 214 7.80 -3.76 4.11
C PHE A 214 8.47 -4.02 5.45
N SER A 215 7.73 -4.59 6.39
CA SER A 215 8.32 -5.20 7.58
C SER A 215 7.52 -6.42 7.96
N SER A 216 8.21 -7.41 8.52
CA SER A 216 7.58 -8.63 8.98
C SER A 216 8.22 -9.16 10.24
N ASN A 217 7.42 -9.80 11.09
CA ASN A 217 7.94 -10.48 12.26
C ASN A 217 8.55 -11.84 11.86
N LEU A 218 9.48 -12.29 12.68
CA LEU A 218 10.18 -13.58 12.56
C LEU A 218 9.77 -14.43 13.75
N GLN A 219 8.94 -15.46 13.52
CA GLN A 219 8.27 -16.22 14.59
C GLN A 219 9.26 -16.85 15.57
N LYS A 220 10.22 -17.62 15.05
CA LYS A 220 11.28 -18.24 15.86
C LYS A 220 12.35 -17.24 16.28
N GLY A 221 12.42 -16.10 15.59
CA GLY A 221 13.56 -15.21 15.60
C GLY A 221 14.81 -15.87 15.02
N ILE A 222 15.82 -15.05 14.72
CA ILE A 222 17.09 -15.52 14.16
C ILE A 222 18.21 -15.08 15.08
N LEU A 223 19.08 -16.00 15.48
CA LEU A 223 20.24 -15.69 16.29
C LEU A 223 21.35 -15.14 15.38
N VAL A 224 21.69 -13.87 15.57
CA VAL A 224 22.75 -13.16 14.85
C VAL A 224 23.99 -13.10 15.75
N ASP A 225 25.12 -13.58 15.23
CA ASP A 225 26.44 -13.55 15.88
C ASP A 225 26.45 -14.12 17.31
N GLY A 226 25.62 -15.14 17.56
CA GLY A 226 25.59 -15.91 18.81
C GLY A 226 25.04 -15.18 20.04
N THR A 227 24.64 -13.91 19.91
CA THR A 227 24.29 -13.07 21.08
C THR A 227 22.96 -12.33 20.91
N ASN A 228 22.64 -11.86 19.71
CA ASN A 228 21.44 -11.05 19.47
C ASN A 228 20.36 -11.86 18.74
N VAL A 229 19.13 -11.84 19.25
CA VAL A 229 18.00 -12.49 18.59
C VAL A 229 17.20 -11.44 17.82
N SER A 230 17.19 -11.55 16.48
CA SER A 230 16.32 -10.73 15.66
C SER A 230 14.89 -11.26 15.68
N LYS A 231 13.93 -10.35 15.81
CA LYS A 231 12.49 -10.65 15.86
C LYS A 231 11.70 -10.08 14.69
N SER A 232 12.33 -9.24 13.85
CA SER A 232 11.70 -8.74 12.63
C SER A 232 12.71 -8.42 11.55
N ILE A 233 12.25 -8.43 10.30
CA ILE A 233 12.94 -7.87 9.15
C ILE A 233 12.26 -6.56 8.74
N ASN A 234 13.05 -5.61 8.26
CA ASN A 234 12.57 -4.33 7.78
C ASN A 234 13.26 -3.95 6.48
N MET A 235 12.48 -3.54 5.48
CA MET A 235 12.95 -2.96 4.24
C MET A 235 12.31 -1.59 4.04
N SER A 236 13.11 -0.53 3.90
CA SER A 236 12.66 0.83 3.59
C SER A 236 13.18 1.28 2.24
N LEU A 237 12.30 1.86 1.41
CA LEU A 237 12.61 2.22 0.03
C LEU A 237 12.19 3.66 -0.29
N ILE A 238 13.10 4.41 -0.89
CA ILE A 238 12.78 5.66 -1.57
C ILE A 238 12.85 5.40 -3.08
N LEU A 239 11.72 5.54 -3.75
CA LEU A 239 11.57 5.22 -5.17
C LEU A 239 11.41 6.50 -5.99
N GLY A 240 12.04 6.54 -7.17
CA GLY A 240 11.76 7.51 -8.21
C GLY A 240 11.52 6.81 -9.54
N GLY A 241 10.50 7.19 -10.30
CA GLY A 241 10.27 6.56 -11.60
C GLY A 241 9.02 6.97 -12.34
N LEU A 242 8.64 6.11 -13.29
CA LEU A 242 7.53 6.33 -14.21
C LEU A 242 6.40 5.33 -13.93
N GLU A 243 5.16 5.83 -13.94
CA GLU A 243 3.94 5.04 -13.86
C GLU A 243 3.09 5.30 -15.10
N TYR A 244 2.67 4.23 -15.76
CA TYR A 244 1.66 4.27 -16.81
C TYR A 244 0.36 3.69 -16.28
N GLU A 245 -0.77 4.34 -16.56
CA GLU A 245 -2.10 3.82 -16.27
C GLU A 245 -2.93 3.74 -17.56
N TYR A 246 -3.55 2.58 -17.77
CA TYR A 246 -4.58 2.34 -18.77
C TYR A 246 -5.94 2.13 -18.10
N HIS A 247 -6.88 3.03 -18.35
CA HIS A 247 -8.23 3.01 -17.80
C HIS A 247 -9.17 2.31 -18.78
N PHE A 248 -9.59 1.09 -18.45
CA PHE A 248 -10.60 0.35 -19.22
C PHE A 248 -11.98 1.02 -19.09
N THR A 249 -12.29 1.45 -17.88
CA THR A 249 -13.49 2.21 -17.52
C THR A 249 -13.11 3.33 -16.57
N LYS A 250 -14.09 4.13 -16.11
CA LYS A 250 -13.86 5.14 -15.06
C LYS A 250 -13.39 4.52 -13.73
N ASN A 251 -13.68 3.23 -13.52
CA ASN A 251 -13.48 2.53 -12.26
C ASN A 251 -12.40 1.45 -12.35
N ILE A 252 -12.12 0.87 -13.52
CA ILE A 252 -11.15 -0.22 -13.69
C ILE A 252 -9.94 0.28 -14.47
N LEU A 253 -8.75 0.08 -13.91
CA LEU A 253 -7.50 0.39 -14.58
C LEU A 253 -6.45 -0.70 -14.38
N LEU A 254 -5.56 -0.82 -15.36
CA LEU A 254 -4.26 -1.47 -15.26
C LEU A 254 -3.20 -0.39 -15.06
N TYR A 255 -2.19 -0.67 -14.27
CA TYR A 255 -1.02 0.21 -14.17
C TYR A 255 0.27 -0.60 -14.21
N ALA A 256 1.33 0.02 -14.72
CA ALA A 256 2.68 -0.49 -14.68
C ALA A 256 3.64 0.61 -14.21
N ARG A 257 4.60 0.24 -13.36
CA ARG A 257 5.61 1.11 -12.76
C ARG A 257 6.99 0.56 -13.04
N SER A 258 7.89 1.46 -13.41
CA SER A 258 9.32 1.21 -13.49
C SER A 258 10.03 2.31 -12.73
N SER A 259 10.81 1.93 -11.73
CA SER A 259 11.49 2.84 -10.82
C SER A 259 12.94 2.44 -10.59
N TYR A 260 13.73 3.45 -10.27
CA TYR A 260 15.01 3.27 -9.62
C TYR A 260 14.83 3.43 -8.11
N ILE A 261 15.44 2.55 -7.34
CA ILE A 261 15.51 2.66 -5.88
C ILE A 261 16.62 3.67 -5.59
N ILE A 262 16.22 4.86 -5.13
CA ILE A 262 17.14 5.96 -4.80
C ILE A 262 17.86 5.66 -3.48
N SER A 263 17.14 5.05 -2.55
CA SER A 263 17.66 4.60 -1.26
C SER A 263 16.99 3.29 -0.87
N ASN A 264 17.82 2.33 -0.47
CA ASN A 264 17.43 1.03 0.04
C ASN A 264 18.05 0.81 1.41
N THR A 265 17.28 0.36 2.39
CA THR A 265 17.82 -0.16 3.64
C THR A 265 17.08 -1.42 4.04
N VAL A 266 17.84 -2.50 4.24
CA VAL A 266 17.30 -3.79 4.74
C VAL A 266 18.01 -4.16 6.04
N HIS A 267 17.26 -4.32 7.12
CA HIS A 267 17.80 -4.61 8.45
C HIS A 267 17.04 -5.74 9.15
N LEU A 268 17.77 -6.58 9.88
CA LEU A 268 17.19 -7.37 10.97
C LEU A 268 17.13 -6.54 12.24
N ARG A 269 16.08 -6.73 13.02
CA ARG A 269 15.80 -5.93 14.22
C ARG A 269 15.48 -6.77 15.43
N ASP A 270 15.83 -6.24 16.61
CA ASP A 270 15.49 -6.84 17.90
C ASP A 270 14.00 -6.62 18.26
N LYS A 271 13.59 -7.09 19.45
CA LYS A 271 12.23 -6.89 19.99
C LYS A 271 11.85 -5.42 20.18
N ASN A 272 12.83 -4.56 20.44
CA ASN A 272 12.66 -3.12 20.63
C ASN A 272 12.72 -2.34 19.30
N ARG A 273 12.82 -3.03 18.17
CA ARG A 273 12.98 -2.49 16.81
C ARG A 273 14.28 -1.73 16.58
N ASN A 274 15.32 -2.02 17.37
CA ASN A 274 16.67 -1.55 17.09
C ASN A 274 17.29 -2.40 15.99
N ASN A 275 18.05 -1.76 15.10
CA ASN A 275 18.76 -2.46 14.04
C ASN A 275 19.90 -3.30 14.63
N ILE A 276 19.95 -4.59 14.27
CA ILE A 276 21.01 -5.51 14.66
C ILE A 276 22.06 -5.57 13.55
N ILE A 277 21.64 -5.86 12.33
CA ILE A 277 22.52 -6.04 11.17
C ILE A 277 21.87 -5.51 9.90
N ALA A 278 22.69 -4.87 9.07
CA ALA A 278 22.30 -4.49 7.72
C ALA A 278 22.51 -5.66 6.76
N LEU A 279 21.45 -6.03 6.05
CA LEU A 279 21.43 -7.13 5.09
C LEU A 279 21.80 -6.64 3.69
N ASP A 280 21.31 -5.46 3.31
CA ASP A 280 21.57 -4.84 2.02
C ASP A 280 21.24 -3.33 2.05
N ASP A 281 21.98 -2.57 1.24
CA ASP A 281 21.83 -1.12 1.05
C ASP A 281 22.01 -0.69 -0.41
N ALA A 282 22.14 -1.66 -1.33
CA ALA A 282 22.40 -1.39 -2.73
C ALA A 282 21.14 -0.91 -3.45
N ASN A 283 21.34 0.06 -4.34
CA ASN A 283 20.28 0.54 -5.22
C ASN A 283 20.06 -0.43 -6.38
N SER A 284 18.80 -0.70 -6.70
CA SER A 284 18.39 -1.57 -7.81
C SER A 284 17.18 -0.99 -8.54
N TYR A 285 16.69 -1.70 -9.55
CA TYR A 285 15.42 -1.40 -10.20
C TYR A 285 14.25 -1.94 -9.39
N TYR A 286 13.10 -1.34 -9.62
CA TYR A 286 11.84 -1.70 -8.99
C TYR A 286 10.75 -1.71 -10.06
N PHE A 287 10.00 -2.80 -10.14
CA PHE A 287 8.88 -2.96 -11.06
C PHE A 287 7.62 -3.29 -10.27
N ARG A 288 6.50 -2.65 -10.62
CA ARG A 288 5.20 -3.01 -10.05
C ARG A 288 4.12 -2.90 -11.10
N THR A 289 3.28 -3.91 -11.22
CA THR A 289 2.12 -3.90 -12.13
C THR A 289 0.89 -4.43 -11.42
N GLY A 290 -0.29 -4.02 -11.84
CA GLY A 290 -1.50 -4.53 -11.22
C GLY A 290 -2.79 -3.90 -11.73
N PHE A 291 -3.91 -4.49 -11.30
CA PHE A 291 -5.25 -4.00 -11.55
C PHE A 291 -5.77 -3.25 -10.34
N ARG A 292 -6.46 -2.14 -10.57
CA ARG A 292 -7.18 -1.38 -9.53
C ARG A 292 -8.62 -1.19 -9.93
N LEU A 293 -9.50 -1.41 -8.97
CA LEU A 293 -10.90 -1.05 -9.02
C LEU A 293 -11.14 0.11 -8.05
N LYS A 294 -11.56 1.25 -8.58
CA LYS A 294 -11.85 2.50 -7.87
C LYS A 294 -13.36 2.71 -7.77
N ILE A 295 -13.79 3.45 -6.75
CA ILE A 295 -15.17 3.90 -6.55
C ILE A 295 -15.34 5.31 -7.13
#